data_AF-A0AAW2DCS0-F1
#
_entry.id   AF-A0AAW2DCS0-F1
#
_cell.length_a   1.000
_cell.length_b   1.000
_cell.length_c   1.000
_cell.angle_alpha   90.00
_cell.angle_beta   90.00
_cell.angle_gamma   90.00
#
_symmetry.space_group_name_H-M   'P 1'
#
loop_
_entity.id
_entity.type
_entity.pdbx_description
1 polymer ?
#
loop_
_entity_poly.entity_id
_entity_poly.type
_entity_poly.pdbx_seq_one_letter_code
_entity_poly.pdbx_strand_id
1 'polypeptide(L)'
;MKTRVKPTRTARVKWKPLDRISYKTNFDGAMFHNSGEAALGVVVQNHEGEVMAALSKKIPLPPSVTQLELLATRQATLFVQEDTMVYVNSLQSFSFSQIYRQGNSVADALAKKARFGSSLTIWMEFVPPDICTLISADKPFLD
;
A
#
# COMPACT_ATOMS: atom_id res chain seq x y z
N MET A 1 -9.09 -19.07 28.97
CA MET A 1 -9.30 -19.79 27.70
C MET A 1 -9.60 -18.76 26.61
N LYS A 2 -8.72 -18.55 25.64
CA LYS A 2 -8.98 -17.70 24.47
C LYS A 2 -9.42 -18.62 23.32
N THR A 3 -10.66 -18.50 22.88
CA THR A 3 -11.19 -19.24 21.73
C THR A 3 -10.46 -18.79 20.46
N ARG A 4 -9.77 -19.74 19.82
CA ARG A 4 -9.11 -19.55 18.53
C ARG A 4 -10.17 -19.52 17.44
N VAL A 5 -10.57 -18.34 17.00
CA VAL A 5 -11.31 -18.19 15.74
C VAL A 5 -10.38 -18.62 14.61
N LYS A 6 -10.70 -19.74 13.95
CA LYS A 6 -9.98 -20.17 12.75
C LYS A 6 -10.28 -19.14 11.65
N PRO A 7 -9.28 -18.59 10.94
CA PRO A 7 -9.58 -17.72 9.82
C PRO A 7 -10.27 -18.58 8.75
N THR A 8 -11.50 -18.23 8.43
CA THR A 8 -12.23 -18.77 7.29
C THR A 8 -11.36 -18.53 6.06
N ARG A 9 -11.07 -19.58 5.29
CA ARG A 9 -10.29 -19.49 4.05
C ARG A 9 -11.08 -18.65 3.04
N THR A 10 -10.98 -17.34 3.12
CA THR A 10 -11.53 -16.41 2.14
C THR A 10 -10.89 -16.72 0.80
N ALA A 11 -11.72 -16.88 -0.24
CA ALA A 11 -11.28 -17.18 -1.58
C ALA A 11 -10.18 -16.20 -2.02
N ARG A 12 -9.24 -16.65 -2.85
CA ARG A 12 -8.26 -15.77 -3.51
C ARG A 12 -9.03 -14.66 -4.22
N VAL A 13 -9.04 -13.46 -3.65
CA VAL A 13 -9.61 -12.28 -4.30
C VAL A 13 -8.61 -11.88 -5.37
N LYS A 14 -8.80 -12.39 -6.59
CA LYS A 14 -8.10 -11.86 -7.76
C LYS A 14 -8.57 -10.42 -7.95
N TRP A 15 -7.62 -9.50 -8.06
CA TRP A 15 -7.91 -8.11 -8.34
C TRP A 15 -8.75 -7.98 -9.61
N LYS A 16 -9.79 -7.15 -9.56
CA LYS A 16 -10.48 -6.67 -10.75
C LYS A 16 -10.23 -5.17 -10.84
N PRO A 17 -9.89 -4.64 -12.04
CA PRO A 17 -9.77 -3.21 -12.23
C PRO A 17 -11.08 -2.53 -11.86
N LEU A 18 -10.97 -1.46 -11.08
CA LEU A 18 -12.10 -0.57 -10.78
C LEU A 18 -12.43 0.24 -12.04
N ASP A 19 -13.60 0.87 -12.05
CA ASP A 19 -14.09 1.74 -13.12
C ASP A 19 -13.03 2.79 -13.51
N ARG A 20 -13.05 3.31 -14.75
CA ARG A 20 -12.01 4.22 -15.28
C ARG A 20 -11.72 5.46 -14.43
N ILE A 21 -12.67 5.85 -13.59
CA ILE A 21 -12.61 7.02 -12.70
C ILE A 21 -12.07 6.71 -11.29
N SER A 22 -11.75 5.45 -11.02
CA SER A 22 -11.33 4.99 -9.70
C SER A 22 -9.84 4.71 -9.63
N TYR A 23 -9.26 5.00 -8.47
CA TYR A 23 -7.88 4.65 -8.14
C TYR A 23 -7.87 3.64 -7.00
N LYS A 24 -6.91 2.72 -7.06
CA LYS A 24 -6.64 1.78 -5.99
C LYS A 24 -5.47 2.29 -5.17
N THR A 25 -5.64 2.37 -3.86
CA THR A 25 -4.56 2.68 -2.93
C THR A 25 -4.32 1.49 -2.02
N ASN A 26 -3.15 0.89 -2.15
CA ASN A 26 -2.64 -0.16 -1.27
C ASN A 26 -1.66 0.46 -0.27
N PHE A 27 -1.69 0.02 0.98
CA PHE A 27 -0.76 0.49 2.00
C PHE A 27 -0.39 -0.63 2.97
N ASP A 28 0.79 -0.55 3.56
CA ASP A 28 1.27 -1.50 4.56
C ASP A 28 2.28 -0.84 5.50
N GLY A 29 2.57 -1.50 6.61
CA GLY A 29 3.66 -1.14 7.50
C GLY A 29 4.59 -2.31 7.82
N ALA A 30 5.88 -2.00 8.00
CA ALA A 30 6.90 -2.95 8.39
C ALA A 30 7.58 -2.52 9.70
N MET A 31 7.75 -3.45 10.65
CA MET A 31 8.55 -3.22 11.86
C MET A 31 9.91 -3.91 11.75
N PHE A 32 10.95 -3.21 12.20
CA PHE A 32 12.33 -3.68 12.25
C PHE A 32 12.80 -3.68 13.71
N HIS A 33 12.36 -4.67 14.49
CA HIS A 33 12.64 -4.74 15.93
C HIS A 33 14.14 -4.66 16.28
N ASN A 34 15.02 -5.19 15.42
CA ASN A 34 16.46 -5.16 15.64
C ASN A 34 17.07 -3.76 15.54
N SER A 35 16.44 -2.83 14.81
CA SER A 35 16.91 -1.44 14.69
C SER A 35 16.05 -0.44 15.47
N GLY A 36 14.95 -0.87 16.09
CA GLY A 36 14.04 0.04 16.77
C GLY A 36 13.28 0.98 15.82
N GLU A 37 13.13 0.57 14.55
CA GLU A 37 12.53 1.37 13.49
C GLU A 37 11.27 0.69 12.93
N ALA A 38 10.43 1.48 12.29
CA ALA A 38 9.35 0.99 11.44
C ALA A 38 9.24 1.82 10.16
N ALA A 39 8.42 1.36 9.23
CA ALA A 39 8.20 2.05 7.98
C ALA A 39 6.80 1.81 7.44
N LEU A 40 6.39 2.73 6.58
CA LEU A 40 5.11 2.72 5.88
C LEU A 40 5.39 2.69 4.37
N GLY A 41 4.57 1.93 3.65
CA GLY A 41 4.58 1.86 2.20
C GLY A 41 3.19 2.12 1.66
N VAL A 42 3.08 2.90 0.59
CA VAL A 42 1.82 3.19 -0.09
C VAL A 42 2.02 3.15 -1.60
N VAL A 43 1.10 2.57 -2.35
CA VAL A 43 1.07 2.64 -3.81
C VAL A 43 -0.34 3.00 -4.28
N VAL A 44 -0.41 3.95 -5.20
CA VAL A 44 -1.64 4.35 -5.89
C VAL A 44 -1.55 3.88 -7.33
N GLN A 45 -2.59 3.20 -7.80
CA GLN A 45 -2.68 2.69 -9.16
C GLN A 45 -3.99 3.11 -9.83
N ASN A 46 -3.95 3.34 -11.14
CA ASN A 46 -5.15 3.58 -11.95
C ASN A 46 -5.86 2.26 -12.30
N HIS A 47 -6.97 2.37 -13.05
CA HIS A 47 -7.75 1.22 -13.52
C HIS A 47 -6.99 0.29 -14.47
N GLU A 48 -5.91 0.73 -15.11
CA GLU A 48 -5.04 -0.10 -15.96
C GLU A 48 -3.93 -0.80 -15.15
N GLY A 49 -3.90 -0.57 -13.83
CA GLY A 49 -2.86 -1.09 -12.94
C GLY A 49 -1.54 -0.34 -13.04
N GLU A 50 -1.50 0.79 -13.75
CA GLU A 50 -0.32 1.66 -13.81
C GLU A 50 -0.17 2.41 -12.49
N VAL A 51 1.08 2.62 -12.07
CA VAL A 51 1.39 3.35 -10.86
C VAL A 51 1.20 4.83 -11.13
N MET A 52 0.43 5.51 -10.28
CA MET A 52 0.29 6.96 -10.31
C MET A 52 1.24 7.62 -9.32
N ALA A 53 1.37 7.01 -8.14
CA ALA A 53 2.25 7.49 -7.09
C ALA A 53 2.62 6.36 -6.13
N ALA A 54 3.81 6.43 -5.54
CA ALA A 54 4.27 5.49 -4.52
C ALA A 54 5.04 6.23 -3.43
N LEU A 55 4.92 5.75 -2.19
CA LEU A 55 5.55 6.33 -1.01
C LEU A 55 6.24 5.24 -0.18
N SER A 56 7.41 5.59 0.32
CA SER A 56 8.15 4.83 1.32
C SER A 56 8.62 5.79 2.42
N LYS A 57 8.23 5.53 3.66
CA LYS A 57 8.48 6.45 4.78
C LYS A 57 8.95 5.71 6.01
N LYS A 58 10.11 6.08 6.55
CA LYS A 58 10.55 5.64 7.88
C LYS A 58 9.78 6.38 8.97
N ILE A 59 9.48 5.67 10.05
CA ILE A 59 8.87 6.20 11.25
C ILE A 59 9.53 5.59 12.51
N PRO A 60 9.40 6.23 13.69
CA PRO A 60 9.74 5.57 14.95
C PRO A 60 8.93 4.28 15.12
N LEU A 61 9.52 3.27 15.78
CA LEU A 61 8.84 2.01 16.04
C LEU A 61 7.58 2.22 16.91
N PRO A 62 6.38 1.91 16.40
CA PRO A 62 5.16 1.99 17.20
C PRO A 62 5.08 0.83 18.20
N PRO A 63 4.27 0.95 19.26
CA PRO A 63 4.16 -0.07 20.31
C PRO A 63 3.41 -1.33 19.87
N SER A 64 2.72 -1.32 18.72
CA SER A 64 2.03 -2.51 18.20
C SER A 64 1.83 -2.48 16.70
N VAL A 65 1.62 -3.67 16.11
CA VAL A 65 1.20 -3.83 14.71
C VAL A 65 -0.10 -3.07 14.44
N THR A 66 -1.07 -3.09 15.36
CA THR A 66 -2.34 -2.36 15.16
C THR A 66 -2.13 -0.86 15.00
N GLN A 67 -1.21 -0.27 15.77
CA GLN A 67 -0.87 1.14 15.59
C GLN A 67 -0.09 1.39 14.31
N LEU A 68 0.79 0.48 13.90
CA LEU A 68 1.48 0.54 12.61
C LEU A 68 0.49 0.58 11.43
N GLU A 69 -0.47 -0.34 11.40
CA GLU A 69 -1.50 -0.42 10.35
C GLU A 69 -2.37 0.84 10.32
N LEU A 70 -2.72 1.39 11.50
CA LEU A 70 -3.45 2.65 11.60
C LEU A 70 -2.64 3.82 11.04
N LEU A 71 -1.34 3.87 11.32
CA LEU A 71 -0.44 4.89 10.78
C LEU A 71 -0.27 4.75 9.27
N ALA A 72 -0.14 3.52 8.76
CA ALA A 72 -0.11 3.24 7.32
C ALA A 72 -1.40 3.72 6.64
N THR A 73 -2.55 3.40 7.23
CA THR A 73 -3.87 3.85 6.75
C THR A 73 -3.95 5.38 6.71
N ARG A 74 -3.58 6.05 7.82
CA ARG A 74 -3.60 7.52 7.90
C ARG A 74 -2.67 8.14 6.86
N GLN A 75 -1.47 7.59 6.68
CA GLN A 75 -0.51 8.09 5.71
C GLN A 75 -1.02 7.91 4.28
N ALA A 76 -1.68 6.79 3.97
CA ALA A 76 -2.27 6.56 2.66
C ALA A 76 -3.39 7.56 2.36
N THR A 77 -4.28 7.82 3.32
CA THR A 77 -5.33 8.83 3.17
C THR A 77 -4.74 10.21 2.89
N LEU A 78 -3.74 10.64 3.68
CA LEU A 78 -3.09 11.94 3.47
C LEU A 78 -2.37 12.00 2.12
N PHE A 79 -1.68 10.92 1.73
CA PHE A 79 -0.96 10.85 0.45
C PHE A 79 -1.89 10.99 -0.76
N VAL A 80 -3.07 10.36 -0.68
CA VAL A 80 -4.10 10.51 -1.71
C VAL A 80 -4.65 11.93 -1.73
N GLN A 81 -4.81 12.57 -0.56
CA GLN A 81 -5.33 13.92 -0.46
C GLN A 81 -4.35 15.00 -0.93
N GLU A 82 -3.07 14.91 -0.57
CA GLU A 82 -2.10 15.98 -0.79
C GLU A 82 -1.36 15.82 -2.13
N ASP A 83 -0.85 14.61 -2.41
CA ASP A 83 0.11 14.40 -3.49
C ASP A 83 -0.52 13.80 -4.76
N THR A 84 -1.58 12.99 -4.61
CA THR A 84 -2.27 12.39 -5.76
C THR A 84 -3.30 13.35 -6.38
N MET A 85 -3.84 14.29 -5.61
CA MET A 85 -4.89 15.22 -6.07
C MET A 85 -4.45 16.20 -7.16
N VAL A 86 -3.16 16.29 -7.50
CA VAL A 86 -2.72 17.00 -8.72
C VAL A 86 -3.36 16.39 -9.98
N TYR A 87 -3.69 15.09 -9.97
CA TYR A 87 -4.36 14.39 -11.09
C TYR A 87 -5.87 14.19 -10.90
N VAL A 88 -6.39 14.39 -9.67
CA VAL A 88 -7.74 13.95 -9.29
C VAL A 88 -8.53 15.10 -8.63
N ASN A 89 -8.78 16.17 -9.39
CA ASN A 89 -9.67 17.28 -8.99
C ASN A 89 -11.16 16.88 -8.83
N SER A 90 -11.49 15.58 -8.76
CA SER A 90 -12.86 15.06 -8.79
C SER A 90 -13.09 13.82 -7.92
N LEU A 91 -12.37 13.65 -6.81
CA LEU A 91 -12.68 12.59 -5.84
C LEU A 91 -14.10 12.78 -5.26
N GLN A 92 -15.08 12.09 -5.84
CA GLN A 92 -16.48 12.13 -5.38
C GLN A 92 -16.73 11.14 -4.23
N SER A 93 -15.93 10.09 -4.10
CA SER A 93 -16.06 9.09 -3.04
C SER A 93 -14.74 8.32 -2.82
N PHE A 94 -14.58 7.75 -1.62
CA PHE A 94 -13.54 6.79 -1.30
C PHE A 94 -14.14 5.59 -0.56
N SER A 95 -13.53 4.42 -0.71
CA SER A 95 -13.89 3.23 0.06
C SER A 95 -12.64 2.49 0.51
N PHE A 96 -12.68 1.94 1.73
CA PHE A 96 -11.60 1.13 2.25
C PHE A 96 -12.03 -0.34 2.25
N SER A 97 -11.17 -1.20 1.69
CA SER A 97 -11.35 -2.65 1.77
C SER A 97 -10.07 -3.28 2.32
N GLN A 98 -10.22 -4.20 3.26
CA GLN A 98 -9.08 -4.91 3.83
C GLN A 98 -8.81 -6.17 2.98
N ILE A 99 -7.71 -6.18 2.23
CA ILE A 99 -7.31 -7.30 1.36
C ILE A 99 -6.16 -8.08 2.03
N TYR A 100 -6.26 -9.42 2.10
CA TYR A 100 -5.20 -10.26 2.69
C TYR A 100 -3.99 -10.43 1.76
N ARG A 101 -2.80 -10.06 2.28
CA ARG A 101 -1.40 -10.45 2.01
C ARG A 101 -0.88 -10.61 0.57
N GLN A 102 -1.56 -11.28 -0.35
CA GLN A 102 -1.02 -11.46 -1.72
C GLN A 102 -1.19 -10.20 -2.59
N GLY A 103 -2.29 -9.46 -2.44
CA GLY A 103 -2.55 -8.23 -3.19
C GLY A 103 -1.96 -6.95 -2.61
N ASN A 104 -1.08 -7.05 -1.59
CA ASN A 104 -0.43 -5.91 -0.93
C ASN A 104 1.11 -5.97 -1.00
N SER A 105 1.65 -6.89 -1.82
CA SER A 105 3.09 -7.17 -1.89
C SER A 105 3.93 -5.94 -2.25
N VAL A 106 3.38 -5.05 -3.09
CA VAL A 106 4.02 -3.79 -3.49
C VAL A 106 4.15 -2.83 -2.30
N ALA A 107 3.08 -2.65 -1.51
CA ALA A 107 3.10 -1.75 -0.36
C ALA A 107 4.02 -2.28 0.76
N ASP A 108 4.01 -3.59 1.00
CA ASP A 108 4.97 -4.26 1.90
C ASP A 108 6.42 -4.07 1.43
N ALA A 109 6.70 -4.24 0.13
CA ALA A 109 8.03 -4.01 -0.42
C ALA A 109 8.47 -2.55 -0.29
N LEU A 110 7.57 -1.58 -0.51
CA LEU A 110 7.83 -0.16 -0.30
C LEU A 110 8.12 0.15 1.16
N ALA A 111 7.37 -0.42 2.11
CA ALA A 111 7.64 -0.26 3.54
C ALA A 111 9.03 -0.83 3.89
N LYS A 112 9.37 -2.02 3.38
CA LYS A 112 10.69 -2.63 3.58
C LYS A 112 11.83 -1.83 2.96
N LYS A 113 11.61 -1.21 1.80
CA LYS A 113 12.60 -0.39 1.10
C LYS A 113 12.99 0.84 1.92
N ALA A 114 12.06 1.41 2.70
CA ALA A 114 12.31 2.59 3.51
C ALA A 114 13.57 2.41 4.36
N ARG A 115 13.80 1.20 4.90
CA ARG A 115 14.95 0.84 5.74
C ARG A 115 16.30 1.35 5.21
N PHE A 116 16.52 1.27 3.91
CA PHE A 116 17.80 1.61 3.28
C PHE A 116 17.84 3.00 2.61
N GLY A 117 16.73 3.74 2.65
CA GLY A 117 16.59 5.04 1.99
C GLY A 117 16.49 6.22 2.96
N SER A 118 16.15 7.37 2.38
CA SER A 118 15.79 8.61 3.09
C SER A 118 14.56 8.41 3.97
N SER A 119 14.35 9.31 4.94
CA SER A 119 13.20 9.24 5.87
C SER A 119 11.84 9.26 5.16
N LEU A 120 11.75 9.92 4.01
CA LEU A 120 10.59 9.91 3.11
C LEU A 120 11.10 9.85 1.67
N THR A 121 10.51 9.01 0.84
CA THR A 121 10.74 8.98 -0.60
C THR A 121 9.40 8.79 -1.31
N ILE A 122 9.17 9.63 -2.32
CA ILE A 122 7.97 9.62 -3.15
C ILE A 122 8.41 9.42 -4.60
N TRP A 123 7.73 8.51 -5.29
CA TRP A 123 7.88 8.29 -6.72
C TRP A 123 6.55 8.62 -7.40
N MET A 124 6.60 9.36 -8.51
CA MET A 124 5.44 9.71 -9.32
C MET A 124 5.51 8.92 -10.61
N GLU A 125 4.41 8.25 -10.99
CA GLU A 125 4.29 7.47 -12.25
C GLU A 125 5.19 6.22 -12.37
N PHE A 126 6.05 5.96 -11.37
CA PHE A 126 6.91 4.77 -11.36
C PHE A 126 7.15 4.26 -9.92
N VAL A 127 7.77 3.09 -9.84
CA VAL A 127 8.31 2.51 -8.61
C VAL A 127 9.80 2.20 -8.80
N PRO A 128 10.55 1.99 -7.70
CA PRO A 128 11.93 1.51 -7.78
C PRO A 128 12.08 0.24 -8.62
N PRO A 129 13.20 0.06 -9.36
CA PRO A 129 13.40 -1.09 -10.25
C PRO A 129 13.23 -2.47 -9.59
N ASP A 130 13.62 -2.59 -8.33
CA ASP A 130 13.48 -3.79 -7.50
C ASP A 130 12.03 -4.12 -7.10
N ILE A 131 11.09 -3.19 -7.31
CA ILE A 131 9.66 -3.34 -7.01
C ILE A 131 8.83 -3.48 -8.30
N CYS A 132 9.36 -3.08 -9.47
CA CYS A 132 8.66 -3.16 -10.76
C CYS A 132 8.08 -4.54 -11.06
N THR A 133 8.79 -5.61 -10.71
CA THR A 133 8.34 -6.99 -10.96
C THR A 133 7.08 -7.36 -10.17
N LEU A 134 6.85 -6.73 -9.01
CA LEU A 134 5.66 -6.96 -8.19
C LEU A 134 4.42 -6.29 -8.78
N ILE A 135 4.58 -5.12 -9.42
CA ILE A 135 3.49 -4.44 -10.15
C ILE A 135 2.99 -5.32 -11.30
N SER A 136 3.91 -5.91 -12.07
CA SER A 136 3.55 -6.80 -13.19
C SER A 136 2.80 -8.05 -12.75
N ALA A 137 3.08 -8.56 -11.55
CA ALA A 137 2.38 -9.71 -10.98
C ALA A 137 0.97 -9.38 -10.47
N ASP A 138 0.71 -8.11 -10.14
CA ASP A 138 -0.58 -7.60 -9.67
C ASP A 138 -1.50 -7.13 -10.80
N LYS A 139 -1.01 -7.03 -12.05
CA LYS A 139 -1.84 -6.71 -13.21
C LYS A 139 -2.86 -7.84 -13.46
N PRO A 140 -4.12 -7.50 -13.79
CA PRO A 140 -5.11 -8.50 -14.14
C PRO A 140 -4.62 -9.14 -15.44
N PHE A 141 -4.78 -10.45 -15.56
CA PHE A 141 -4.74 -11.06 -16.88
C PHE A 141 -5.82 -10.37 -17.70
N LEU A 142 -5.42 -9.65 -18.75
CA LEU A 142 -6.35 -9.26 -19.80
C LEU A 142 -6.78 -10.58 -20.45
N ASP A 143 -8.02 -11.00 -20.19
CA ASP A 143 -8.67 -12.05 -20.96
C ASP A 143 -9.01 -11.51 -22.36
#